data_AF-A0A2E3W4D9-F1
#
_entry.id   AF-A0A2E3W4D9-F1
#
_cell.length_a   1.000
_cell.length_b   1.000
_cell.length_c   1.000
_cell.angle_alpha   90.00
_cell.angle_beta   90.00
_cell.angle_gamma   90.00
#
_symmetry.space_group_name_H-M   'P 1'
#
loop_
_entity.id
_entity.type
_entity.pdbx_description
1 polymer ?
#
loop_
_entity_poly.entity_id
_entity_poly.type
_entity_poly.pdbx_seq_one_letter_code
_entity_poly.pdbx_strand_id
1 'polypeptide(L)'
;MMRIIFIGVSLFFTFIFPSSAKSCEVPEDTKETVVMTDFNFILQEVETAKKAACEQGKRFVLLPYGYQRHKKLGQLREELYRLRNYYRNCKGGSKNPRCSRLKEKHSKVVEDFTEATKYISRRGGNAKVREELKKLAQEERKITSIVMSGHDGSGHLYGMAGDLLKSDVTEILRKSYEGKEKLLDDFKSIYLWGCYTATRIEVDWWKKEFPQLEVIGGFHGSGPSIGKRASTDILYDLMSSEDKLTSIKDKDEIERALKNLDGLPYLLSGISVSTCGEDWYLSRKIDPHSKNGRLVTTFGQGGTSMCTVEENVKINDEYHEKFMEYFNGKKDLPGELRAIYNHAREWEHCKDYWPDLSKALAPDQVALLLFFDGVKANFFNSFEEEILESIEALKGLPMNELDYIGLDLSFFDWLPKKLKYETSKLKQGEEHKALEKFTFNNRGLLMRLPRKKEDFVKLSRKELNRYNKMLHELTNSDLELYPSVNSRLKTLRKLKKALNTYAYGLDTNCMNMLRWHEDEGHDLYPSWIEDCQIDY
;
A
#
# COMPACT_ATOMS: atom_id res chain seq x y z
N MET A 1 -17.30 1.05 78.91
CA MET A 1 -17.31 -0.05 77.92
C MET A 1 -18.66 -0.05 77.25
N MET A 2 -18.75 0.40 75.99
CA MET A 2 -19.99 0.49 75.24
C MET A 2 -19.74 -0.21 73.90
N ARG A 3 -20.39 -1.37 73.69
CA ARG A 3 -20.31 -2.14 72.45
C ARG A 3 -21.48 -1.72 71.56
N ILE A 4 -21.17 -1.07 70.45
CA ILE A 4 -22.11 -0.79 69.36
C ILE A 4 -22.10 -2.02 68.44
N ILE A 5 -23.27 -2.62 68.23
CA ILE A 5 -23.48 -3.73 67.29
C ILE A 5 -23.88 -3.11 65.95
N PHE A 6 -23.03 -3.28 64.93
CA PHE A 6 -23.35 -2.96 63.54
C PHE A 6 -24.05 -4.16 62.91
N ILE A 7 -25.33 -3.99 62.53
CA ILE A 7 -26.07 -4.94 61.71
C ILE A 7 -25.87 -4.50 60.25
N GLY A 8 -25.00 -5.21 59.52
CA GLY A 8 -24.80 -5.03 58.09
C GLY A 8 -25.87 -5.78 57.30
N VAL A 9 -26.83 -5.07 56.72
CA VAL A 9 -27.78 -5.61 55.75
C VAL A 9 -27.16 -5.46 54.35
N SER A 10 -26.60 -6.54 53.81
CA SER A 10 -26.18 -6.61 52.41
C SER A 10 -27.39 -6.85 51.50
N LEU A 11 -27.95 -5.78 50.94
CA LEU A 11 -28.90 -5.84 49.83
C LEU A 11 -28.13 -6.19 48.55
N PHE A 12 -28.13 -7.47 48.18
CA PHE A 12 -27.72 -7.94 46.86
C PHE A 12 -28.78 -7.53 45.82
N PHE A 13 -28.58 -6.40 45.15
CA PHE A 13 -29.27 -6.09 43.90
C PHE A 13 -28.66 -6.95 42.78
N THR A 14 -29.24 -8.13 42.54
CA THR A 14 -29.03 -8.86 41.29
C THR A 14 -29.64 -8.03 40.16
N PHE A 15 -28.83 -7.22 39.48
CA PHE A 15 -29.18 -6.68 38.18
C PHE A 15 -29.31 -7.85 37.22
N ILE A 16 -30.54 -8.29 36.98
CA ILE A 16 -30.89 -9.16 35.86
C ILE A 16 -30.73 -8.30 34.62
N PHE A 17 -29.52 -8.26 34.05
CA PHE A 17 -29.33 -7.76 32.70
C PHE A 17 -30.08 -8.73 31.77
N PRO A 18 -31.10 -8.30 31.03
CA PRO A 18 -31.75 -9.16 30.06
C PRO A 18 -30.71 -9.52 28.98
N SER A 19 -30.11 -10.70 29.11
CA SER A 19 -29.07 -11.20 28.19
C SER A 19 -29.64 -11.74 26.87
N SER A 20 -30.90 -11.45 26.56
CA SER A 20 -31.44 -11.68 25.23
C SER A 20 -30.99 -10.50 24.36
N ALA A 21 -29.78 -10.59 23.80
CA ALA A 21 -29.48 -9.85 22.60
C ALA A 21 -30.56 -10.24 21.58
N LYS A 22 -31.59 -9.39 21.44
CA LYS A 22 -32.62 -9.58 20.42
C LYS A 22 -31.87 -9.78 19.11
N SER A 23 -32.16 -10.88 18.41
CA SER A 23 -31.65 -11.07 17.06
C SER A 23 -31.96 -9.79 16.32
N CYS A 24 -30.90 -9.17 15.79
CA CYS A 24 -31.02 -8.02 14.93
C CYS A 24 -31.76 -8.47 13.66
N GLU A 25 -33.08 -8.40 13.70
CA GLU A 25 -33.98 -8.63 12.56
C GLU A 25 -34.45 -7.25 12.12
N VAL A 26 -33.57 -6.55 11.39
CA VAL A 26 -34.01 -5.36 10.65
C VAL A 26 -35.05 -5.83 9.64
N PRO A 27 -36.23 -5.21 9.58
CA PRO A 27 -37.25 -5.53 8.59
C PRO A 27 -36.65 -5.52 7.17
N GLU A 28 -36.89 -6.57 6.38
CA GLU A 28 -36.35 -6.69 5.01
C GLU A 28 -36.84 -5.57 4.07
N ASP A 29 -37.89 -4.86 4.47
CA ASP A 29 -38.59 -3.81 3.72
C ASP A 29 -37.95 -2.42 3.86
N THR A 30 -36.99 -2.20 4.77
CA THR A 30 -36.31 -0.90 4.85
C THR A 30 -35.57 -0.57 3.54
N LYS A 31 -35.86 0.61 2.98
CA LYS A 31 -35.23 1.07 1.73
C LYS A 31 -33.81 1.58 1.94
N GLU A 32 -33.46 1.96 3.17
CA GLU A 32 -32.14 2.46 3.52
C GLU A 32 -31.16 1.31 3.76
N THR A 33 -29.99 1.42 3.15
CA THR A 33 -28.98 0.38 3.12
C THR A 33 -27.62 0.94 3.51
N VAL A 34 -26.95 0.24 4.41
CA VAL A 34 -25.51 0.34 4.66
C VAL A 34 -24.83 -0.78 3.88
N VAL A 35 -23.89 -0.40 3.01
CA VAL A 35 -23.09 -1.36 2.24
C VAL A 35 -21.71 -1.47 2.87
N MET A 36 -21.21 -2.70 3.06
CA MET A 36 -19.82 -2.93 3.42
C MET A 36 -19.11 -3.74 2.34
N THR A 37 -17.95 -3.31 1.88
CA THR A 37 -16.97 -4.13 1.15
C THR A 37 -15.89 -4.55 2.13
N ASP A 38 -15.60 -5.85 2.22
CA ASP A 38 -14.50 -6.37 3.06
C ASP A 38 -13.59 -7.25 2.20
N PHE A 39 -12.42 -6.72 1.86
CA PHE A 39 -11.44 -7.45 1.07
C PHE A 39 -10.57 -8.39 1.90
N ASN A 40 -10.66 -8.27 3.22
CA ASN A 40 -9.80 -8.96 4.16
C ASN A 40 -10.51 -9.99 5.04
N PHE A 41 -11.82 -10.21 4.92
CA PHE A 41 -12.53 -11.17 5.77
C PHE A 41 -12.31 -10.88 7.27
N ILE A 42 -12.35 -9.61 7.67
CA ILE A 42 -12.19 -9.20 9.07
C ILE A 42 -13.55 -9.26 9.75
N LEU A 43 -13.88 -10.44 10.29
CA LEU A 43 -15.22 -10.73 10.82
C LEU A 43 -15.68 -9.71 11.87
N GLN A 44 -14.79 -9.29 12.77
CA GLN A 44 -15.14 -8.32 13.82
C GLN A 44 -15.57 -6.96 13.25
N GLU A 45 -14.94 -6.48 12.18
CA GLU A 45 -15.35 -5.23 11.52
C GLU A 45 -16.72 -5.38 10.86
N VAL A 46 -16.96 -6.52 10.21
CA VAL A 46 -18.26 -6.87 9.61
C VAL A 46 -19.36 -6.94 10.66
N GLU A 47 -19.12 -7.62 11.79
CA GLU A 47 -20.09 -7.76 12.87
C GLU A 47 -20.40 -6.41 13.54
N THR A 48 -19.38 -5.56 13.71
CA THR A 48 -19.55 -4.20 14.19
C THR A 48 -20.39 -3.35 13.24
N ALA A 49 -20.05 -3.32 11.95
CA ALA A 49 -20.78 -2.51 10.96
C ALA A 49 -22.23 -2.99 10.84
N LYS A 50 -22.45 -4.31 10.84
CA LYS A 50 -23.79 -4.91 10.85
C LYS A 50 -24.58 -4.50 12.09
N LYS A 51 -23.95 -4.52 13.27
CA LYS A 51 -24.59 -4.11 14.52
C LYS A 51 -24.99 -2.63 14.49
N ALA A 52 -24.08 -1.74 14.06
CA ALA A 52 -24.36 -0.31 13.99
C ALA A 52 -25.48 0.00 12.97
N ALA A 53 -25.44 -0.59 11.77
CA ALA A 53 -26.51 -0.46 10.79
C ALA A 53 -27.88 -0.91 11.34
N CYS A 54 -27.88 -1.99 12.14
CA CYS A 54 -29.09 -2.50 12.75
C CYS A 54 -29.72 -1.54 13.77
N GLU A 55 -28.89 -0.94 14.61
CA GLU A 55 -29.36 0.01 15.62
C GLU A 55 -29.91 1.29 14.99
N GLN A 56 -29.49 1.60 13.77
CA GLN A 56 -30.08 2.65 12.93
C GLN A 56 -31.36 2.22 12.19
N GLY A 57 -31.79 0.95 12.29
CA GLY A 57 -32.93 0.44 11.53
C GLY A 57 -32.67 0.29 10.03
N LYS A 58 -31.40 0.20 9.62
CA LYS A 58 -30.98 0.14 8.21
C LYS A 58 -30.61 -1.28 7.81
N ARG A 59 -30.86 -1.63 6.54
CA ARG A 59 -30.44 -2.90 5.97
C ARG A 59 -28.92 -2.92 5.88
N PHE A 60 -28.30 -4.06 6.18
CA PHE A 60 -26.86 -4.26 6.01
C PHE A 60 -26.58 -5.23 4.84
N VAL A 61 -25.74 -4.81 3.90
CA VAL A 61 -25.31 -5.62 2.76
C VAL A 61 -23.80 -5.77 2.76
N LEU A 62 -23.31 -7.01 2.76
CA LEU A 62 -21.87 -7.30 2.72
C LEU A 62 -21.44 -7.82 1.36
N LEU A 63 -20.43 -7.18 0.79
CA LEU A 63 -19.87 -7.43 -0.53
C LEU A 63 -18.40 -7.90 -0.42
N PRO A 64 -17.88 -8.62 -1.42
CA PRO A 64 -18.56 -9.07 -2.65
C PRO A 64 -19.37 -10.37 -2.49
N TYR A 65 -19.13 -11.17 -1.45
CA TYR A 65 -19.63 -12.55 -1.37
C TYR A 65 -20.77 -12.81 -0.38
N GLY A 66 -21.31 -11.77 0.26
CA GLY A 66 -22.34 -11.93 1.28
C GLY A 66 -21.80 -12.39 2.64
N TYR A 67 -22.67 -12.27 3.65
CA TYR A 67 -22.32 -12.47 5.06
C TYR A 67 -21.88 -13.90 5.39
N GLN A 68 -22.61 -14.93 4.94
CA GLN A 68 -22.31 -16.32 5.33
C GLN A 68 -20.92 -16.77 4.87
N ARG A 69 -20.52 -16.39 3.65
CA ARG A 69 -19.19 -16.73 3.13
C ARG A 69 -18.10 -15.97 3.86
N HIS A 70 -18.28 -14.65 4.08
CA HIS A 70 -17.34 -13.86 4.88
C HIS A 70 -17.20 -14.38 6.30
N LYS A 71 -18.29 -14.77 6.96
CA LYS A 71 -18.26 -15.34 8.31
C LYS A 71 -17.38 -16.59 8.37
N LYS A 72 -17.57 -17.53 7.44
CA LYS A 72 -16.74 -18.75 7.37
C LYS A 72 -15.26 -18.41 7.16
N LEU A 73 -14.95 -17.55 6.18
CA LEU A 73 -13.57 -17.18 5.85
C LEU A 73 -12.90 -16.37 6.95
N GLY A 74 -13.63 -15.45 7.58
CA GLY A 74 -13.13 -14.64 8.68
C GLY A 74 -12.83 -15.46 9.92
N GLN A 75 -13.67 -16.44 10.26
CA GLN A 75 -13.38 -17.40 11.33
C GLN A 75 -12.08 -18.17 11.08
N LEU A 76 -11.90 -18.70 9.86
CA LEU A 76 -10.67 -19.37 9.46
C LEU A 76 -9.46 -18.43 9.50
N ARG A 77 -9.60 -17.18 9.02
CA ARG A 77 -8.51 -16.17 9.03
C ARG A 77 -8.10 -15.79 10.46
N GLU A 78 -9.06 -15.55 11.35
CA GLU A 78 -8.79 -15.28 12.77
C GLU A 78 -8.09 -16.45 13.46
N GLU A 79 -8.54 -17.68 13.17
CA GLU A 79 -7.91 -18.89 13.71
C GLU A 79 -6.47 -19.05 13.19
N LEU A 80 -6.23 -18.85 11.89
CA LEU A 80 -4.88 -18.82 11.31
C LEU A 80 -4.00 -17.78 12.00
N TYR A 81 -4.50 -16.56 12.17
CA TYR A 81 -3.75 -15.48 12.81
C TYR A 81 -3.32 -15.86 14.24
N ARG A 82 -4.25 -16.39 15.04
CA ARG A 82 -3.96 -16.88 16.40
C ARG A 82 -2.93 -18.02 16.38
N LEU A 83 -3.12 -19.02 15.52
CA LEU A 83 -2.23 -20.18 15.42
C LEU A 83 -0.82 -19.79 14.96
N ARG A 84 -0.70 -18.84 14.02
CA ARG A 84 0.61 -18.35 13.54
C ARG A 84 1.42 -17.71 14.65
N ASN A 85 0.78 -16.93 15.52
CA ASN A 85 1.44 -16.32 16.67
C ASN A 85 1.92 -17.37 17.68
N TYR A 86 1.11 -18.41 17.95
CA TYR A 86 1.55 -19.52 18.79
C TYR A 86 2.67 -20.35 18.15
N TYR A 87 2.58 -20.62 16.84
CA TYR A 87 3.56 -21.40 16.10
C TYR A 87 4.91 -20.70 15.99
N ARG A 88 4.95 -19.36 15.89
CA ARG A 88 6.21 -18.60 15.94
C ARG A 88 7.03 -18.89 17.19
N ASN A 89 6.38 -19.13 18.32
CA ASN A 89 7.03 -19.49 19.59
C ASN A 89 7.51 -20.96 19.64
N CYS A 90 7.14 -21.78 18.65
CA CYS A 90 7.62 -23.16 18.49
C CYS A 90 8.86 -23.26 17.59
N LYS A 91 9.39 -22.14 17.07
CA LYS A 91 10.63 -22.12 16.28
C LYS A 91 11.81 -22.49 17.19
N GLY A 92 12.43 -23.64 16.92
CA GLY A 92 13.55 -24.19 17.71
C GLY A 92 13.61 -25.72 17.77
N GLY A 93 12.79 -26.44 16.98
CA GLY A 93 12.85 -27.91 16.95
C GLY A 93 12.43 -28.57 18.27
N SER A 94 11.69 -27.87 19.13
CA SER A 94 11.27 -28.43 20.41
C SER A 94 10.46 -29.69 20.15
N LYS A 95 10.88 -30.83 20.71
CA LYS A 95 10.11 -32.09 20.73
C LYS A 95 8.84 -31.98 21.59
N ASN A 96 8.37 -30.77 21.88
CA ASN A 96 7.21 -30.51 22.72
C ASN A 96 5.95 -30.99 21.99
N PRO A 97 5.21 -31.98 22.54
CA PRO A 97 3.99 -32.50 21.92
C PRO A 97 2.95 -31.40 21.62
N ARG A 98 2.94 -30.31 22.39
CA ARG A 98 2.09 -29.14 22.15
C ARG A 98 2.40 -28.46 20.82
N CYS A 99 3.68 -28.34 20.45
CA CYS A 99 4.09 -27.73 19.20
C CYS A 99 3.71 -28.60 18.00
N SER A 100 3.81 -29.93 18.12
CA SER A 100 3.33 -30.86 17.08
C SER A 100 1.82 -30.72 16.84
N ARG A 101 1.02 -30.67 17.92
CA ARG A 101 -0.45 -30.46 17.82
C ARG A 101 -0.81 -29.10 17.21
N LEU A 102 -0.09 -28.03 17.59
CA LEU A 102 -0.31 -26.70 17.01
C LEU A 102 0.06 -26.66 15.51
N LYS A 103 1.14 -27.36 15.11
CA LYS A 103 1.53 -27.47 13.71
C LYS A 103 0.47 -28.20 12.88
N GLU A 104 0.00 -29.35 13.36
CA GLU A 104 -1.07 -30.12 12.70
C GLU A 104 -2.34 -29.28 12.57
N LYS A 105 -2.76 -28.63 13.67
CA LYS A 105 -3.92 -27.73 13.66
C LYS A 105 -3.73 -26.57 12.68
N HIS A 106 -2.56 -25.93 12.66
CA HIS A 106 -2.24 -24.86 11.72
C HIS A 106 -2.32 -25.36 10.27
N SER A 107 -1.69 -26.51 9.96
CA SER A 107 -1.75 -27.11 8.62
C SER A 107 -3.17 -27.38 8.17
N LYS A 108 -4.02 -27.94 9.04
CA LYS A 108 -5.43 -28.17 8.73
C LYS A 108 -6.19 -26.89 8.44
N VAL A 109 -6.03 -25.85 9.28
CA VAL A 109 -6.73 -24.58 9.06
C VAL A 109 -6.21 -23.89 7.79
N VAL A 110 -4.93 -24.04 7.44
CA VAL A 110 -4.40 -23.55 6.15
C VAL A 110 -5.07 -24.27 4.98
N GLU A 111 -5.20 -25.59 5.05
CA GLU A 111 -5.90 -26.38 4.02
C GLU A 111 -7.37 -25.97 3.89
N ASP A 112 -8.10 -25.90 5.01
CA ASP A 112 -9.50 -25.47 5.06
C ASP A 112 -9.67 -24.05 4.48
N PHE A 113 -8.72 -23.15 4.78
CA PHE A 113 -8.72 -21.78 4.28
C PHE A 113 -8.42 -21.72 2.78
N THR A 114 -7.40 -22.44 2.31
CA THR A 114 -7.05 -22.53 0.89
C THR A 114 -8.19 -23.10 0.05
N GLU A 115 -8.84 -24.17 0.51
CA GLU A 115 -9.98 -24.74 -0.19
C GLU A 115 -11.17 -23.76 -0.21
N ALA A 116 -11.42 -23.05 0.90
CA ALA A 116 -12.48 -22.05 0.96
C ALA A 116 -12.21 -20.82 0.05
N THR A 117 -10.95 -20.45 -0.20
CA THR A 117 -10.59 -19.29 -1.04
C THR A 117 -10.38 -19.62 -2.51
N LYS A 118 -10.30 -20.91 -2.89
CA LYS A 118 -10.12 -21.36 -4.29
C LYS A 118 -11.13 -20.79 -5.29
N TYR A 119 -12.33 -20.45 -4.83
CA TYR A 119 -13.42 -19.89 -5.65
C TYR A 119 -13.49 -18.36 -5.64
N ILE A 120 -12.68 -17.70 -4.82
CA ILE A 120 -12.63 -16.24 -4.66
C ILE A 120 -11.71 -15.63 -5.72
N SER A 121 -10.50 -16.18 -5.86
CA SER A 121 -9.47 -15.67 -6.78
C SER A 121 -9.84 -15.79 -8.27
N ARG A 122 -10.78 -16.67 -8.63
CA ARG A 122 -11.16 -16.94 -10.02
C ARG A 122 -12.21 -15.99 -10.60
N ARG A 123 -12.85 -15.11 -9.81
CA ARG A 123 -14.09 -14.42 -10.23
C ARG A 123 -14.14 -12.90 -10.05
N GLY A 124 -13.01 -12.21 -9.86
CA GLY A 124 -12.93 -10.74 -9.93
C GLY A 124 -13.82 -10.03 -8.90
N GLY A 125 -13.32 -9.83 -7.68
CA GLY A 125 -14.05 -9.15 -6.59
C GLY A 125 -14.74 -7.86 -7.03
N ASN A 126 -14.05 -7.02 -7.82
CA ASN A 126 -14.59 -5.79 -8.41
C ASN A 126 -15.86 -6.03 -9.25
N ALA A 127 -15.83 -7.02 -10.16
CA ALA A 127 -16.98 -7.36 -10.99
C ALA A 127 -18.20 -7.75 -10.15
N LYS A 128 -17.97 -8.46 -9.04
CA LYS A 128 -19.04 -8.84 -8.12
C LYS A 128 -19.58 -7.65 -7.30
N VAL A 129 -18.71 -6.73 -6.86
CA VAL A 129 -19.14 -5.46 -6.25
C VAL A 129 -20.02 -4.68 -7.22
N ARG A 130 -19.61 -4.55 -8.49
CA ARG A 130 -20.38 -3.87 -9.54
C ARG A 130 -21.75 -4.50 -9.77
N GLU A 131 -21.83 -5.84 -9.83
CA GLU A 131 -23.09 -6.57 -9.99
C GLU A 131 -24.06 -6.30 -8.83
N GLU A 132 -23.58 -6.38 -7.59
CA GLU A 132 -24.43 -6.22 -6.41
C GLU A 132 -24.86 -4.76 -6.20
N LEU A 133 -24.00 -3.77 -6.46
CA LEU A 133 -24.39 -2.35 -6.41
C LEU A 133 -25.44 -2.02 -7.48
N LYS A 134 -25.30 -2.58 -8.69
CA LYS A 134 -26.31 -2.46 -9.76
C LYS A 134 -27.65 -3.06 -9.33
N LYS A 135 -27.63 -4.21 -8.65
CA LYS A 135 -28.84 -4.84 -8.11
C LYS A 135 -29.53 -3.97 -7.06
N LEU A 136 -28.78 -3.38 -6.13
CA LEU A 136 -29.35 -2.45 -5.13
C LEU A 136 -30.04 -1.25 -5.81
N ALA A 137 -29.45 -0.70 -6.86
CA ALA A 137 -30.06 0.38 -7.63
C ALA A 137 -31.32 -0.06 -8.38
N GLN A 138 -31.34 -1.27 -8.94
CA GLN A 138 -32.53 -1.86 -9.58
C GLN A 138 -33.68 -2.03 -8.58
N GLU A 139 -33.36 -2.41 -7.34
CA GLU A 139 -34.31 -2.53 -6.23
C GLU A 139 -34.71 -1.17 -5.60
N GLU A 140 -34.26 -0.04 -6.17
CA GLU A 140 -34.51 1.32 -5.67
C GLU A 140 -34.10 1.51 -4.19
N ARG A 141 -33.02 0.83 -3.78
CA ARG A 141 -32.45 0.98 -2.44
C ARG A 141 -31.64 2.26 -2.34
N LYS A 142 -31.80 2.95 -1.21
CA LYS A 142 -31.04 4.17 -0.85
C LYS A 142 -29.79 3.77 -0.10
N ILE A 143 -28.62 3.99 -0.68
CA ILE A 143 -27.35 3.75 0.02
C ILE A 143 -27.10 4.98 0.91
N THR A 144 -27.12 4.78 2.22
CA THR A 144 -26.88 5.86 3.19
C THR A 144 -25.43 5.93 3.63
N SER A 145 -24.80 4.76 3.72
CA SER A 145 -23.41 4.63 4.16
C SER A 145 -22.68 3.53 3.41
N ILE A 146 -21.38 3.73 3.18
CA ILE A 146 -20.47 2.72 2.65
C ILE A 146 -19.32 2.50 3.64
N VAL A 147 -19.05 1.24 4.00
CA VAL A 147 -17.84 0.83 4.72
C VAL A 147 -16.95 0.08 3.76
N MET A 148 -15.68 0.47 3.62
CA MET A 148 -14.71 -0.23 2.79
C MET A 148 -13.53 -0.68 3.64
N SER A 149 -13.41 -1.97 3.90
CA SER A 149 -12.29 -2.56 4.65
C SER A 149 -11.33 -3.29 3.74
N GLY A 150 -10.04 -3.00 3.88
CA GLY A 150 -9.00 -3.51 3.01
C GLY A 150 -7.62 -3.03 3.42
N HIS A 151 -6.59 -3.58 2.79
CA HIS A 151 -5.31 -2.88 2.74
C HIS A 151 -5.47 -1.70 1.78
N ASP A 152 -4.81 -0.58 2.06
CA ASP A 152 -4.81 0.58 1.18
C ASP A 152 -3.39 0.93 0.76
N GLY A 153 -3.29 1.39 -0.49
CA GLY A 153 -2.18 2.19 -0.96
C GLY A 153 -2.64 3.10 -2.08
N SER A 154 -2.73 4.38 -1.75
CA SER A 154 -3.00 5.47 -2.68
C SER A 154 -4.43 5.45 -3.25
N GLY A 155 -5.42 5.15 -2.41
CA GLY A 155 -6.83 5.16 -2.83
C GLY A 155 -7.26 3.88 -3.55
N HIS A 156 -6.53 2.79 -3.30
CA HIS A 156 -6.79 1.47 -3.81
C HIS A 156 -6.96 0.52 -2.63
N LEU A 157 -8.19 0.04 -2.41
CA LEU A 157 -8.50 -0.89 -1.34
C LEU A 157 -8.51 -2.31 -1.88
N TYR A 158 -7.70 -3.19 -1.29
CA TYR A 158 -7.51 -4.55 -1.77
C TYR A 158 -7.32 -5.57 -0.65
N GLY A 159 -7.36 -6.84 -1.04
CA GLY A 159 -7.11 -7.96 -0.17
C GLY A 159 -7.43 -9.28 -0.87
N MET A 160 -7.61 -10.34 -0.08
CA MET A 160 -7.88 -11.67 -0.61
C MET A 160 -9.21 -11.78 -1.37
N ALA A 161 -10.19 -10.91 -1.07
CA ALA A 161 -11.49 -10.92 -1.75
C ALA A 161 -11.48 -10.19 -3.11
N GLY A 162 -10.34 -9.64 -3.52
CA GLY A 162 -10.18 -8.78 -4.69
C GLY A 162 -9.79 -7.37 -4.29
N ASP A 163 -9.97 -6.47 -5.24
CA ASP A 163 -9.48 -5.10 -5.18
C ASP A 163 -10.49 -4.12 -5.78
N LEU A 164 -10.42 -2.86 -5.35
CA LEU A 164 -11.33 -1.81 -5.78
C LEU A 164 -10.66 -0.44 -5.64
N LEU A 165 -10.54 0.26 -6.78
CA LEU A 165 -10.08 1.65 -6.79
C LEU A 165 -11.20 2.57 -6.32
N LYS A 166 -10.87 3.66 -5.63
CA LYS A 166 -11.86 4.69 -5.27
C LYS A 166 -12.61 5.23 -6.50
N SER A 167 -11.92 5.40 -7.64
CA SER A 167 -12.53 5.79 -8.91
C SER A 167 -13.52 4.76 -9.46
N ASP A 168 -13.29 3.48 -9.20
CA ASP A 168 -14.24 2.44 -9.60
C ASP A 168 -15.52 2.55 -8.77
N VAL A 169 -15.41 2.84 -7.46
CA VAL A 169 -16.58 3.04 -6.60
C VAL A 169 -17.44 4.18 -7.10
N THR A 170 -16.83 5.35 -7.39
CA THR A 170 -17.57 6.51 -7.89
C THR A 170 -18.22 6.23 -9.23
N GLU A 171 -17.49 5.61 -10.16
CA GLU A 171 -18.02 5.21 -11.47
C GLU A 171 -19.19 4.22 -11.33
N ILE A 172 -19.02 3.16 -10.51
CA ILE A 172 -20.01 2.12 -10.31
C ILE A 172 -21.28 2.71 -9.70
N LEU A 173 -21.17 3.55 -8.67
CA LEU A 173 -22.33 4.19 -8.05
C LEU A 173 -23.06 5.09 -9.05
N ARG A 174 -22.35 5.99 -9.74
CA ARG A 174 -22.95 6.90 -10.73
C ARG A 174 -23.66 6.14 -11.85
N LYS A 175 -23.00 5.11 -12.43
CA LYS A 175 -23.60 4.30 -13.50
C LYS A 175 -24.76 3.42 -13.00
N SER A 176 -24.68 2.90 -11.78
CA SER A 176 -25.74 2.03 -11.24
C SER A 176 -27.01 2.83 -10.95
N TYR A 177 -26.87 4.09 -10.54
CA TYR A 177 -27.95 4.98 -10.14
C TYR A 177 -28.28 6.04 -11.20
N GLU A 178 -27.84 5.87 -12.45
CA GLU A 178 -28.20 6.73 -13.57
C GLU A 178 -29.73 6.79 -13.76
N GLY A 179 -30.30 7.99 -13.77
CA GLY A 179 -31.75 8.23 -13.78
C GLY A 179 -32.44 8.04 -12.42
N LYS A 180 -31.68 7.74 -11.36
CA LYS A 180 -32.13 7.56 -9.98
C LYS A 180 -31.26 8.35 -8.99
N GLU A 181 -30.73 9.49 -9.41
CA GLU A 181 -29.74 10.30 -8.69
C GLU A 181 -30.21 10.66 -7.28
N LYS A 182 -31.53 10.90 -7.10
CA LYS A 182 -32.14 11.17 -5.79
C LYS A 182 -31.94 10.08 -4.75
N LEU A 183 -31.68 8.84 -5.16
CA LEU A 183 -31.37 7.75 -4.22
C LEU A 183 -29.93 7.84 -3.68
N LEU A 184 -29.04 8.58 -4.36
CA LEU A 184 -27.68 8.87 -3.92
C LEU A 184 -27.57 10.18 -3.13
N ASP A 185 -28.57 11.05 -3.14
CA ASP A 185 -28.59 12.26 -2.29
C ASP A 185 -28.55 11.90 -0.79
N ASP A 186 -29.01 10.71 -0.43
CA ASP A 186 -28.98 10.17 0.94
C ASP A 186 -27.65 9.50 1.31
N PHE A 187 -26.66 9.44 0.40
CA PHE A 187 -25.34 8.87 0.66
C PHE A 187 -24.50 9.83 1.50
N LYS A 188 -24.65 9.74 2.82
CA LYS A 188 -24.11 10.72 3.79
C LYS A 188 -22.81 10.30 4.45
N SER A 189 -22.44 9.02 4.41
CA SER A 189 -21.22 8.62 5.10
C SER A 189 -20.40 7.55 4.40
N ILE A 190 -19.08 7.70 4.52
CA ILE A 190 -18.14 6.69 4.04
C ILE A 190 -17.08 6.41 5.11
N TYR A 191 -16.82 5.12 5.31
CA TYR A 191 -15.97 4.59 6.35
C TYR A 191 -14.87 3.75 5.68
N LEU A 192 -13.67 4.30 5.60
CA LEU A 192 -12.55 3.73 4.85
C LEU A 192 -11.55 3.06 5.81
N TRP A 193 -11.66 1.75 5.97
CA TRP A 193 -10.90 0.93 6.92
C TRP A 193 -9.62 0.35 6.30
N GLY A 194 -8.66 1.23 5.98
CA GLY A 194 -7.33 0.89 5.48
C GLY A 194 -6.28 1.92 5.93
N CYS A 195 -5.00 1.67 5.70
CA CYS A 195 -3.95 2.64 6.07
C CYS A 195 -4.07 3.92 5.21
N TYR A 196 -3.93 5.11 5.79
CA TYR A 196 -3.91 6.40 5.05
C TYR A 196 -5.18 6.72 4.24
N THR A 197 -6.27 5.98 4.45
CA THR A 197 -7.52 6.13 3.71
C THR A 197 -8.33 7.38 4.08
N ALA A 198 -8.03 8.00 5.22
CA ALA A 198 -8.68 9.23 5.68
C ALA A 198 -7.67 10.36 5.92
N THR A 199 -6.62 10.41 5.10
CA THR A 199 -5.78 11.62 4.96
C THR A 199 -6.62 12.77 4.37
N ARG A 200 -6.12 14.01 4.46
CA ARG A 200 -6.86 15.18 3.93
C ARG A 200 -7.10 15.08 2.43
N ILE A 201 -6.11 14.63 1.65
CA ILE A 201 -6.26 14.45 0.21
C ILE A 201 -7.34 13.42 -0.15
N GLU A 202 -7.47 12.34 0.63
CA GLU A 202 -8.54 11.36 0.43
C GLU A 202 -9.91 11.94 0.79
N VAL A 203 -10.02 12.65 1.92
CA VAL A 203 -11.25 13.36 2.31
C VAL A 203 -11.68 14.34 1.23
N ASP A 204 -10.78 15.19 0.75
CA ASP A 204 -11.04 16.20 -0.28
C ASP A 204 -11.50 15.55 -1.60
N TRP A 205 -10.88 14.42 -1.98
CA TRP A 205 -11.30 13.66 -3.16
C TRP A 205 -12.72 13.12 -3.02
N TRP A 206 -13.06 12.48 -1.91
CA TRP A 206 -14.40 11.94 -1.68
C TRP A 206 -15.46 13.04 -1.62
N LYS A 207 -15.15 14.18 -1.00
CA LYS A 207 -16.04 15.36 -0.97
C LYS A 207 -16.25 15.96 -2.36
N LYS A 208 -15.22 16.01 -3.20
CA LYS A 208 -15.36 16.46 -4.58
C LYS A 208 -16.27 15.54 -5.38
N GLU A 209 -16.14 14.23 -5.20
CA GLU A 209 -16.93 13.25 -5.96
C GLU A 209 -18.36 13.07 -5.43
N PHE A 210 -18.57 13.24 -4.11
CA PHE A 210 -19.85 13.19 -3.41
C PHE A 210 -19.97 14.33 -2.40
N PRO A 211 -20.37 15.54 -2.84
CA PRO A 211 -20.49 16.72 -1.97
C PRO A 211 -21.49 16.58 -0.84
N GLN A 212 -22.43 15.65 -0.94
CA GLN A 212 -23.44 15.35 0.07
C GLN A 212 -22.93 14.50 1.24
N LEU A 213 -21.71 13.96 1.17
CA LEU A 213 -21.13 13.26 2.30
C LEU A 213 -21.09 14.20 3.50
N GLU A 214 -21.52 13.75 4.67
CA GLU A 214 -21.48 14.47 5.94
C GLU A 214 -20.41 13.87 6.86
N VAL A 215 -20.14 12.56 6.80
CA VAL A 215 -19.11 11.89 7.63
C VAL A 215 -18.15 11.08 6.78
N ILE A 216 -16.85 11.31 6.93
CA ILE A 216 -15.79 10.49 6.33
C ILE A 216 -14.87 10.01 7.46
N GLY A 217 -14.87 8.71 7.73
CA GLY A 217 -14.06 8.11 8.80
C GLY A 217 -13.05 7.11 8.26
N GLY A 218 -11.87 7.05 8.87
CA GLY A 218 -10.86 6.05 8.53
C GLY A 218 -9.55 6.30 9.27
N PHE A 219 -8.42 6.02 8.62
CA PHE A 219 -7.11 6.22 9.22
C PHE A 219 -6.31 7.28 8.47
N HIS A 220 -5.87 8.30 9.21
CA HIS A 220 -4.92 9.31 8.73
C HIS A 220 -3.51 8.71 8.57
N GLY A 221 -3.18 7.72 9.41
CA GLY A 221 -1.91 6.99 9.36
C GLY A 221 -2.10 5.50 9.13
N SER A 222 -1.20 4.70 9.70
CA SER A 222 -1.34 3.25 9.65
C SER A 222 -2.58 2.76 10.40
N GLY A 223 -3.40 1.96 9.73
CA GLY A 223 -4.51 1.25 10.35
C GLY A 223 -4.02 0.19 11.34
N PRO A 224 -4.83 -0.17 12.35
CA PRO A 224 -4.48 -1.19 13.32
C PRO A 224 -4.42 -2.57 12.65
N SER A 225 -3.60 -3.48 13.20
CA SER A 225 -3.63 -4.87 12.78
C SER A 225 -4.99 -5.52 13.05
N ILE A 226 -5.27 -6.59 12.32
CA ILE A 226 -6.49 -7.40 12.41
C ILE A 226 -6.91 -7.68 13.86
N GLY A 227 -8.19 -7.46 14.16
CA GLY A 227 -8.82 -7.85 15.41
C GLY A 227 -8.45 -6.98 16.62
N LYS A 228 -7.93 -5.78 16.39
CA LYS A 228 -7.74 -4.79 17.46
C LYS A 228 -9.08 -4.18 17.83
N ARG A 229 -9.48 -4.38 19.09
CA ARG A 229 -10.74 -3.84 19.64
C ARG A 229 -10.93 -2.33 19.39
N ALA A 230 -9.88 -1.52 19.49
CA ALA A 230 -9.99 -0.09 19.20
C ALA A 230 -10.51 0.19 17.77
N SER A 231 -10.14 -0.64 16.78
CA SER A 231 -10.61 -0.52 15.39
C SER A 231 -12.13 -0.69 15.28
N THR A 232 -12.66 -1.66 16.01
CA THR A 232 -14.09 -1.97 16.02
C THR A 232 -14.86 -1.00 16.89
N ASP A 233 -14.28 -0.54 18.00
CA ASP A 233 -14.91 0.45 18.89
C ASP A 233 -15.09 1.77 18.14
N ILE A 234 -14.06 2.28 17.44
CA ILE A 234 -14.21 3.52 16.67
C ILE A 234 -15.16 3.39 15.47
N LEU A 235 -15.18 2.24 14.77
CA LEU A 235 -16.13 1.99 13.67
C LEU A 235 -17.56 2.07 14.19
N TYR A 236 -17.82 1.39 15.30
CA TYR A 236 -19.12 1.38 15.95
C TYR A 236 -19.54 2.79 16.37
N ASP A 237 -18.67 3.51 17.08
CA ASP A 237 -19.00 4.84 17.62
C ASP A 237 -19.31 5.84 16.50
N LEU A 238 -18.51 5.83 15.42
CA LEU A 238 -18.71 6.70 14.28
C LEU A 238 -20.05 6.42 13.59
N MET A 239 -20.32 5.15 13.28
CA MET A 239 -21.58 4.76 12.64
C MET A 239 -22.78 5.08 13.56
N SER A 240 -22.74 4.63 14.82
CA SER A 240 -23.86 4.82 15.77
C SER A 240 -24.11 6.28 16.15
N SER A 241 -23.10 7.16 16.01
CA SER A 241 -23.21 8.58 16.36
C SER A 241 -23.36 9.49 15.15
N GLU A 242 -23.54 8.97 13.93
CA GLU A 242 -23.59 9.76 12.68
C GLU A 242 -24.56 10.94 12.78
N ASP A 243 -25.84 10.68 13.04
CA ASP A 243 -26.88 11.73 13.15
C ASP A 243 -26.56 12.77 14.24
N LYS A 244 -25.99 12.30 15.35
CA LYS A 244 -25.58 13.19 16.44
C LYS A 244 -24.44 14.10 15.98
N LEU A 245 -23.40 13.55 15.36
CA LEU A 245 -22.23 14.29 14.90
C LEU A 245 -22.61 15.36 13.87
N THR A 246 -23.46 15.03 12.91
CA THR A 246 -23.86 15.95 11.83
C THR A 246 -24.86 17.01 12.30
N SER A 247 -25.55 16.78 13.42
CA SER A 247 -26.46 17.76 14.03
C SER A 247 -25.77 18.85 14.88
N ILE A 248 -24.52 18.63 15.30
CA ILE A 248 -23.77 19.57 16.14
C ILE A 248 -23.40 20.79 15.29
N LYS A 249 -23.66 21.99 15.81
CA LYS A 249 -23.34 23.26 15.12
C LYS A 249 -22.15 24.00 15.72
N ASP A 250 -21.85 23.72 16.98
CA ASP A 250 -20.80 24.39 17.73
C ASP A 250 -19.46 23.67 17.54
N LYS A 251 -18.41 24.46 17.23
CA LYS A 251 -17.06 23.96 17.00
C LYS A 251 -16.51 23.19 18.21
N ASP A 252 -16.69 23.72 19.41
CA ASP A 252 -16.12 23.13 20.62
C ASP A 252 -16.91 21.86 21.03
N GLU A 253 -18.19 21.80 20.72
CA GLU A 253 -19.02 20.60 20.88
C GLU A 253 -18.64 19.49 19.90
N ILE A 254 -18.41 19.81 18.61
CA ILE A 254 -17.99 18.76 17.65
C ILE A 254 -16.60 18.24 17.98
N GLU A 255 -15.67 19.12 18.38
CA GLU A 255 -14.34 18.71 18.81
C GLU A 255 -14.40 17.78 20.03
N ARG A 256 -15.23 18.13 21.04
CA ARG A 256 -15.46 17.27 22.21
C ARG A 256 -16.10 15.94 21.84
N ALA A 257 -17.12 15.95 20.97
CA ALA A 257 -17.81 14.74 20.54
C ALA A 257 -16.83 13.77 19.85
N LEU A 258 -16.00 14.28 18.92
CA LEU A 258 -15.02 13.47 18.22
C LEU A 258 -13.90 12.97 19.16
N LYS A 259 -13.42 13.81 20.09
CA LYS A 259 -12.38 13.41 21.06
C LYS A 259 -12.82 12.31 22.03
N ASN A 260 -14.13 12.15 22.23
CA ASN A 260 -14.73 11.20 23.18
C ASN A 260 -15.10 9.84 22.57
N LEU A 261 -14.74 9.56 21.31
CA LEU A 261 -14.92 8.24 20.70
C LEU A 261 -13.98 7.21 21.36
N ASP A 262 -14.47 6.05 21.78
CA ASP A 262 -13.79 5.10 22.67
C ASP A 262 -12.53 4.48 22.04
N GLY A 263 -12.50 4.36 20.71
CA GLY A 263 -11.32 3.85 19.97
C GLY A 263 -10.28 4.90 19.61
N LEU A 264 -10.64 6.20 19.63
CA LEU A 264 -9.75 7.27 19.17
C LEU A 264 -8.42 7.37 19.95
N PRO A 265 -8.36 7.13 21.29
CA PRO A 265 -7.11 7.10 22.07
C PRO A 265 -5.96 6.26 21.51
N TYR A 266 -6.29 5.23 20.73
CA TYR A 266 -5.35 4.15 20.40
C TYR A 266 -4.99 4.08 18.91
N LEU A 267 -5.49 5.00 18.08
CA LEU A 267 -5.47 4.87 16.63
C LEU A 267 -4.97 6.13 15.94
N LEU A 268 -4.40 5.96 14.74
CA LEU A 268 -4.03 7.06 13.85
C LEU A 268 -5.22 7.45 12.97
N SER A 269 -6.33 7.83 13.60
CA SER A 269 -7.61 8.08 12.93
C SER A 269 -7.61 9.39 12.15
N GLY A 270 -8.37 9.40 11.05
CA GLY A 270 -8.78 10.61 10.32
C GLY A 270 -10.29 10.63 10.23
N ILE A 271 -10.92 11.72 10.68
CA ILE A 271 -12.37 11.86 10.71
C ILE A 271 -12.72 13.25 10.19
N SER A 272 -13.52 13.32 9.14
CA SER A 272 -14.15 14.53 8.65
C SER A 272 -15.65 14.50 8.98
N VAL A 273 -16.16 15.61 9.50
CA VAL A 273 -17.59 15.83 9.74
C VAL A 273 -18.00 17.17 9.16
N SER A 274 -19.06 17.20 8.36
CA SER A 274 -19.66 18.42 7.83
C SER A 274 -20.90 18.80 8.61
N THR A 275 -20.94 20.04 9.05
CA THR A 275 -22.03 20.59 9.86
C THR A 275 -22.40 21.96 9.32
N CYS A 276 -23.65 22.15 8.88
CA CYS A 276 -24.15 23.45 8.39
C CYS A 276 -23.30 24.11 7.29
N GLY A 277 -22.66 23.31 6.42
CA GLY A 277 -21.83 23.82 5.31
C GLY A 277 -20.37 24.10 5.70
N GLU A 278 -19.97 23.81 6.94
CA GLU A 278 -18.57 23.81 7.37
C GLU A 278 -18.03 22.40 7.51
N ASP A 279 -16.80 22.19 7.04
CA ASP A 279 -16.09 20.91 7.13
C ASP A 279 -15.06 20.94 8.26
N TRP A 280 -15.26 20.08 9.26
CA TRP A 280 -14.32 19.86 10.34
C TRP A 280 -13.49 18.62 10.07
N TYR A 281 -12.19 18.68 10.37
CA TYR A 281 -11.31 17.53 10.26
C TYR A 281 -10.54 17.32 11.57
N LEU A 282 -10.70 16.13 12.14
CA LEU A 282 -9.89 15.62 13.23
C LEU A 282 -8.92 14.57 12.69
N SER A 283 -7.64 14.74 12.98
CA SER A 283 -6.66 13.67 12.79
C SER A 283 -5.88 13.40 14.06
N ARG A 284 -5.48 12.15 14.21
CA ARG A 284 -4.56 11.72 15.25
C ARG A 284 -3.29 11.19 14.61
N LYS A 285 -2.16 11.75 15.03
CA LYS A 285 -0.85 11.47 14.45
C LYS A 285 0.19 11.24 15.54
N ILE A 286 1.33 10.67 15.16
CA ILE A 286 2.49 10.56 16.03
C ILE A 286 3.14 11.96 16.10
N ASP A 287 3.38 12.45 17.30
CA ASP A 287 4.15 13.67 17.53
C ASP A 287 5.58 13.48 17.01
N PRO A 288 6.01 14.24 16.00
CA PRO A 288 7.33 14.09 15.39
C PRO A 288 8.47 14.43 16.37
N HIS A 289 8.20 15.19 17.44
CA HIS A 289 9.18 15.55 18.47
C HIS A 289 9.17 14.56 19.65
N SER A 290 8.21 13.63 19.69
CA SER A 290 8.10 12.67 20.78
C SER A 290 8.98 11.46 20.55
N LYS A 291 10.01 11.31 21.40
CA LYS A 291 10.86 10.11 21.45
C LYS A 291 10.08 8.81 21.73
N ASN A 292 8.89 8.92 22.33
CA ASN A 292 8.04 7.77 22.69
C ASN A 292 6.89 7.56 21.70
N GLY A 293 6.83 8.32 20.61
CA GLY A 293 5.74 8.24 19.64
C GLY A 293 4.38 8.63 20.23
N ARG A 294 4.35 9.66 21.10
CA ARG A 294 3.10 10.16 21.70
C ARG A 294 2.12 10.54 20.59
N LEU A 295 0.87 10.11 20.74
CA LEU A 295 -0.18 10.55 19.83
C LEU A 295 -0.64 11.96 20.17
N VAL A 296 -0.78 12.79 19.14
CA VAL A 296 -1.37 14.13 19.21
C VAL A 296 -2.61 14.20 18.32
N THR A 297 -3.61 14.93 18.79
CA THR A 297 -4.85 15.17 18.05
C THR A 297 -4.82 16.58 17.49
N THR A 298 -5.00 16.72 16.18
CA THR A 298 -5.18 18.00 15.51
C THR A 298 -6.63 18.13 15.05
N PHE A 299 -7.20 19.32 15.25
CA PHE A 299 -8.58 19.64 14.89
C PHE A 299 -8.61 21.03 14.24
N GLY A 300 -9.39 21.17 13.18
CA GLY A 300 -9.58 22.46 12.51
C GLY A 300 -10.52 22.35 11.31
N GLN A 301 -10.82 23.49 10.71
CA GLN A 301 -11.54 23.50 9.43
C GLN A 301 -10.69 22.78 8.37
N GLY A 302 -11.36 22.16 7.39
CA GLY A 302 -10.74 21.61 6.20
C GLY A 302 -9.88 22.65 5.46
N GLY A 303 -8.99 22.19 4.57
CA GLY A 303 -8.26 23.06 3.65
C GLY A 303 -6.77 23.22 3.90
N THR A 304 -6.18 24.18 3.17
CA THR A 304 -4.74 24.26 2.84
C THR A 304 -4.01 25.41 3.54
N SER A 305 -4.63 26.07 4.50
CA SER A 305 -4.05 27.20 5.23
C SER A 305 -2.75 26.84 5.98
N MET A 306 -2.59 25.59 6.38
CA MET A 306 -1.37 25.08 7.04
C MET A 306 -0.23 24.82 6.05
N CYS A 307 -0.52 24.71 4.75
CA CYS A 307 0.46 24.34 3.73
C CYS A 307 1.52 25.42 3.49
N THR A 308 1.18 26.69 3.72
CA THR A 308 2.05 27.84 3.46
C THR A 308 2.70 28.43 4.71
N VAL A 309 2.44 27.83 5.88
CA VAL A 309 3.11 28.22 7.13
C VAL A 309 4.61 27.93 7.01
N GLU A 310 5.44 28.95 7.19
CA GLU A 310 6.90 28.88 6.99
C GLU A 310 7.56 27.71 7.73
N GLU A 311 7.11 27.44 8.96
CA GLU A 311 7.60 26.31 9.75
C GLU A 311 7.32 24.95 9.09
N ASN A 312 6.13 24.75 8.51
CA ASN A 312 5.77 23.49 7.84
C ASN A 312 6.56 23.33 6.53
N VAL A 313 6.77 24.42 5.79
CA VAL A 313 7.62 24.41 4.58
C VAL A 313 9.04 24.00 4.93
N LYS A 314 9.61 24.59 6.00
CA LYS A 314 10.95 24.24 6.48
C LYS A 314 11.05 22.78 6.92
N ILE A 315 10.05 22.27 7.65
CA ILE A 315 10.01 20.86 8.06
C ILE A 315 9.97 19.95 6.82
N ASN A 316 9.16 20.27 5.81
CA ASN A 316 9.14 19.50 4.57
C ASN A 316 10.50 19.50 3.87
N ASP A 317 11.15 20.66 3.76
CA ASP A 317 12.47 20.77 3.16
C ASP A 317 13.50 19.87 3.88
N GLU A 318 13.47 19.82 5.21
CA GLU A 318 14.31 18.91 6.01
C GLU A 318 14.00 17.42 5.72
N TYR A 319 12.73 17.05 5.59
CA TYR A 319 12.34 15.68 5.21
C TYR A 319 12.74 15.34 3.78
N HIS A 320 12.66 16.29 2.84
CA HIS A 320 13.09 16.15 1.46
C HIS A 320 14.60 15.92 1.37
N GLU A 321 15.41 16.72 2.06
CA GLU A 321 16.86 16.53 2.10
C GLU A 321 17.25 15.15 2.63
N LYS A 322 16.62 14.71 3.74
CA LYS A 322 16.81 13.36 4.28
C LYS A 322 16.39 12.28 3.30
N PHE A 323 15.26 12.43 2.63
CA PHE A 323 14.80 11.50 1.60
C PHE A 323 15.84 11.36 0.48
N MET A 324 16.40 12.48 0.00
CA MET A 324 17.40 12.47 -1.05
C MET A 324 18.69 11.75 -0.65
N GLU A 325 19.04 11.67 0.65
CA GLU A 325 20.16 10.84 1.10
C GLU A 325 19.89 9.34 0.89
N TYR A 326 18.68 8.86 1.17
CA TYR A 326 18.29 7.47 0.89
C TYR A 326 18.13 7.23 -0.62
N PHE A 327 17.44 8.14 -1.31
CA PHE A 327 17.17 8.01 -2.75
C PHE A 327 18.45 7.89 -3.58
N ASN A 328 19.48 8.67 -3.21
CA ASN A 328 20.80 8.64 -3.84
C ASN A 328 21.72 7.52 -3.33
N GLY A 329 21.28 6.72 -2.34
CA GLY A 329 22.08 5.64 -1.75
C GLY A 329 23.26 6.12 -0.89
N LYS A 330 23.17 7.33 -0.31
CA LYS A 330 24.12 7.81 0.72
C LYS A 330 23.87 7.14 2.08
N LYS A 331 22.62 6.78 2.38
CA LYS A 331 22.19 6.04 3.57
C LYS A 331 21.58 4.69 3.19
N ASP A 332 21.73 3.71 4.09
CA ASP A 332 21.14 2.37 3.95
C ASP A 332 19.66 2.35 4.38
N LEU A 333 18.88 1.46 3.75
CA LEU A 333 17.45 1.27 4.01
C LEU A 333 17.21 0.31 5.21
N PRO A 334 16.09 0.38 5.95
CA PRO A 334 14.97 1.32 5.79
C PRO A 334 15.11 2.64 6.57
N GLY A 335 16.12 2.76 7.46
CA GLY A 335 16.41 4.00 8.22
C GLY A 335 15.18 4.74 8.76
N GLU A 336 15.14 6.05 8.52
CA GLU A 336 14.03 6.96 8.87
C GLU A 336 12.92 7.04 7.79
N LEU A 337 12.95 6.20 6.75
CA LEU A 337 12.01 6.32 5.62
C LEU A 337 10.56 6.14 6.01
N ARG A 338 10.26 5.40 7.08
CA ARG A 338 8.89 5.31 7.59
C ARG A 338 8.39 6.67 8.10
N ALA A 339 9.24 7.44 8.78
CA ALA A 339 8.86 8.78 9.24
C ALA A 339 8.71 9.75 8.06
N ILE A 340 9.62 9.68 7.08
CA ILE A 340 9.52 10.44 5.83
C ILE A 340 8.21 10.11 5.09
N TYR A 341 7.86 8.82 4.98
CA TYR A 341 6.63 8.38 4.32
C TYR A 341 5.38 8.88 5.04
N ASN A 342 5.34 8.78 6.36
CA ASN A 342 4.22 9.29 7.15
C ASN A 342 4.06 10.80 6.96
N HIS A 343 5.17 11.55 6.93
CA HIS A 343 5.17 12.99 6.65
C HIS A 343 4.65 13.28 5.24
N ALA A 344 5.16 12.59 4.22
CA ALA A 344 4.71 12.76 2.84
C ALA A 344 3.19 12.53 2.71
N ARG A 345 2.65 11.47 3.34
CA ARG A 345 1.20 11.18 3.35
C ARG A 345 0.37 12.22 4.08
N GLU A 346 0.85 12.68 5.23
CA GLU A 346 0.16 13.71 6.02
C GLU A 346 0.00 15.01 5.22
N TRP A 347 1.04 15.40 4.49
CA TRP A 347 1.13 16.68 3.78
C TRP A 347 0.88 16.57 2.26
N GLU A 348 0.38 15.43 1.77
CA GLU A 348 0.13 15.20 0.34
C GLU A 348 -0.82 16.26 -0.26
N HIS A 349 -1.81 16.70 0.52
CA HIS A 349 -2.75 17.77 0.17
C HIS A 349 -2.10 19.16 -0.01
N CYS A 350 -0.85 19.33 0.43
CA CYS A 350 -0.10 20.58 0.33
C CYS A 350 0.85 20.65 -0.86
N LYS A 351 0.98 19.58 -1.65
CA LYS A 351 1.95 19.48 -2.73
C LYS A 351 1.91 20.65 -3.71
N ASP A 352 0.72 21.16 -4.02
CA ASP A 352 0.50 22.24 -5.01
C ASP A 352 0.60 23.64 -4.39
N TYR A 353 0.78 23.74 -3.06
CA TYR A 353 0.84 24.98 -2.31
C TYR A 353 2.25 25.32 -1.83
N TRP A 354 3.19 24.37 -1.92
CA TRP A 354 4.56 24.60 -1.51
C TRP A 354 5.31 25.48 -2.52
N PRO A 355 6.15 26.43 -2.06
CA PRO A 355 6.84 27.36 -2.95
C PRO A 355 7.76 26.67 -3.98
N ASP A 356 8.33 25.53 -3.59
CA ASP A 356 9.21 24.72 -4.44
C ASP A 356 8.60 23.32 -4.63
N LEU A 357 7.86 23.16 -5.72
CA LEU A 357 7.22 21.89 -6.08
C LEU A 357 8.23 20.75 -6.27
N SER A 358 9.51 21.05 -6.56
CA SER A 358 10.55 20.01 -6.70
C SER A 358 10.92 19.36 -5.37
N LYS A 359 10.61 20.04 -4.26
CA LYS A 359 10.79 19.53 -2.90
C LYS A 359 9.54 18.85 -2.34
N ALA A 360 8.45 18.81 -3.10
CA ALA A 360 7.26 18.10 -2.67
C ALA A 360 7.53 16.58 -2.64
N LEU A 361 7.40 15.97 -1.47
CA LEU A 361 7.59 14.54 -1.30
C LEU A 361 6.41 13.77 -1.89
N ALA A 362 6.66 13.00 -2.95
CA ALA A 362 5.69 12.05 -3.50
C ALA A 362 5.62 10.80 -2.60
N PRO A 363 4.49 10.55 -1.88
CA PRO A 363 4.43 9.45 -0.90
C PRO A 363 4.72 8.09 -1.52
N ASP A 364 4.28 7.87 -2.75
CA ASP A 364 4.46 6.60 -3.47
C ASP A 364 5.92 6.36 -3.82
N GLN A 365 6.68 7.40 -4.14
CA GLN A 365 8.12 7.29 -4.38
C GLN A 365 8.86 6.94 -3.09
N VAL A 366 8.47 7.54 -1.96
CA VAL A 366 9.03 7.19 -0.64
C VAL A 366 8.68 5.75 -0.26
N ALA A 367 7.44 5.30 -0.52
CA ALA A 367 7.01 3.93 -0.27
C ALA A 367 7.76 2.90 -1.12
N LEU A 368 7.93 3.16 -2.43
CA LEU A 368 8.74 2.31 -3.31
C LEU A 368 10.17 2.15 -2.79
N LEU A 369 10.75 3.21 -2.23
CA LEU A 369 12.08 3.14 -1.62
C LEU A 369 12.07 2.42 -0.27
N LEU A 370 11.01 2.56 0.52
CA LEU A 370 10.82 1.83 1.78
C LEU A 370 10.69 0.32 1.57
N PHE A 371 10.15 -0.09 0.42
CA PHE A 371 9.97 -1.48 0.01
C PHE A 371 10.89 -1.89 -1.16
N PHE A 372 12.08 -1.31 -1.21
CA PHE A 372 12.95 -1.37 -2.38
C PHE A 372 13.41 -2.79 -2.77
N ASP A 373 13.48 -3.72 -1.81
CA ASP A 373 13.82 -5.11 -2.12
C ASP A 373 12.75 -5.78 -2.98
N GLY A 374 11.46 -5.52 -2.72
CA GLY A 374 10.36 -5.98 -3.56
C GLY A 374 10.35 -5.31 -4.93
N VAL A 375 10.67 -4.01 -4.98
CA VAL A 375 10.84 -3.30 -6.25
C VAL A 375 11.95 -3.94 -7.11
N LYS A 376 13.10 -4.25 -6.52
CA LYS A 376 14.21 -4.93 -7.22
C LYS A 376 13.81 -6.33 -7.68
N ALA A 377 13.09 -7.09 -6.84
CA ALA A 377 12.62 -8.42 -7.16
C ALA A 377 11.66 -8.42 -8.35
N ASN A 378 10.71 -7.48 -8.36
CA ASN A 378 9.73 -7.32 -9.44
C ASN A 378 10.38 -6.76 -10.70
N PHE A 379 11.30 -5.80 -10.58
CA PHE A 379 12.10 -5.33 -11.71
C PHE A 379 12.85 -6.49 -12.39
N PHE A 380 13.53 -7.33 -11.61
CA PHE A 380 14.26 -8.47 -12.19
C PHE A 380 13.30 -9.43 -12.90
N ASN A 381 12.17 -9.78 -12.28
CA ASN A 381 11.19 -10.67 -12.89
C ASN A 381 10.61 -10.09 -14.19
N SER A 382 10.28 -8.81 -14.22
CA SER A 382 9.64 -8.15 -15.37
C SER A 382 10.59 -7.90 -16.53
N PHE A 383 11.89 -7.77 -16.26
CA PHE A 383 12.92 -7.48 -17.26
C PHE A 383 14.00 -8.56 -17.32
N GLU A 384 13.67 -9.80 -16.93
CA GLU A 384 14.66 -10.89 -16.86
C GLU A 384 15.30 -11.13 -18.23
N GLU A 385 14.48 -11.17 -19.28
CA GLU A 385 14.94 -11.33 -20.66
C GLU A 385 15.88 -10.18 -21.06
N GLU A 386 15.49 -8.92 -20.89
CA GLU A 386 16.33 -7.77 -21.23
C GLU A 386 17.62 -7.70 -20.41
N ILE A 387 17.58 -8.12 -19.14
CA ILE A 387 18.78 -8.23 -18.29
C ILE A 387 19.72 -9.28 -18.87
N LEU A 388 19.21 -10.48 -19.17
CA LEU A 388 20.01 -11.58 -19.72
C LEU A 388 20.55 -11.24 -21.11
N GLU A 389 19.72 -10.70 -22.00
CA GLU A 389 20.15 -10.22 -23.32
C GLU A 389 21.21 -9.12 -23.21
N SER A 390 21.05 -8.17 -22.28
CA SER A 390 22.03 -7.11 -22.05
C SER A 390 23.36 -7.68 -21.55
N ILE A 391 23.33 -8.69 -20.68
CA ILE A 391 24.53 -9.39 -20.21
C ILE A 391 25.23 -10.09 -21.38
N GLU A 392 24.50 -10.77 -22.26
CA GLU A 392 25.07 -11.39 -23.47
C GLU A 392 25.58 -10.34 -24.47
N ALA A 393 24.87 -9.23 -24.64
CA ALA A 393 25.30 -8.11 -25.47
C ALA A 393 26.63 -7.53 -24.99
N LEU A 394 26.78 -7.36 -23.66
CA LEU A 394 28.02 -6.90 -23.02
C LEU A 394 29.16 -7.90 -23.19
N LYS A 395 28.92 -9.21 -23.02
CA LYS A 395 29.94 -10.25 -23.29
C LYS A 395 30.36 -10.29 -24.75
N GLY A 396 29.40 -10.03 -25.64
CA GLY A 396 29.62 -10.05 -27.07
C GLY A 396 30.45 -8.86 -27.54
N LEU A 397 30.43 -7.72 -26.83
CA LEU A 397 31.32 -6.59 -27.13
C LEU A 397 32.75 -7.13 -27.23
N PRO A 398 33.59 -6.58 -28.13
CA PRO A 398 35.01 -6.93 -28.15
C PRO A 398 35.68 -6.37 -26.88
N MET A 399 35.34 -6.95 -25.73
CA MET A 399 35.97 -6.78 -24.41
C MET A 399 37.35 -7.45 -24.36
N ASN A 400 37.80 -7.93 -25.51
CA ASN A 400 39.05 -8.57 -25.83
C ASN A 400 39.19 -9.96 -25.24
N GLU A 401 39.68 -10.84 -26.12
CA GLU A 401 40.24 -12.16 -25.81
C GLU A 401 41.31 -12.11 -24.68
N LEU A 402 41.74 -10.92 -24.25
CA LEU A 402 42.53 -10.66 -23.05
C LEU A 402 41.85 -11.10 -21.73
N ASP A 403 40.51 -11.10 -21.65
CA ASP A 403 39.80 -11.63 -20.47
C ASP A 403 39.94 -13.16 -20.32
N TYR A 404 40.18 -13.89 -21.43
CA TYR A 404 40.48 -15.32 -21.42
C TYR A 404 41.98 -15.64 -21.27
N ILE A 405 42.85 -14.65 -21.47
CA ILE A 405 44.30 -14.79 -21.45
C ILE A 405 44.88 -14.73 -20.03
N GLY A 406 44.16 -14.09 -19.10
CA GLY A 406 44.55 -14.04 -17.68
C GLY A 406 44.11 -15.24 -16.85
N LEU A 407 43.36 -16.18 -17.43
CA LEU A 407 42.89 -17.40 -16.78
C LEU A 407 43.45 -18.61 -17.54
N ASP A 408 44.62 -19.08 -17.12
CA ASP A 408 45.13 -20.45 -17.39
C ASP A 408 45.41 -20.86 -18.86
N LEU A 409 45.82 -19.93 -19.74
CA LEU A 409 46.32 -20.30 -21.07
C LEU A 409 47.84 -20.48 -21.08
N SER A 410 48.31 -21.56 -21.72
CA SER A 410 49.72 -21.76 -22.02
C SER A 410 50.23 -20.67 -22.97
N PHE A 411 51.52 -20.29 -22.87
CA PHE A 411 52.13 -19.25 -23.71
C PHE A 411 51.95 -19.49 -25.23
N PHE A 412 51.83 -20.75 -25.65
CA PHE A 412 51.66 -21.12 -27.06
C PHE A 412 50.24 -20.90 -27.57
N ASP A 413 49.22 -20.97 -26.71
CA ASP A 413 47.84 -20.63 -27.06
C ASP A 413 47.59 -19.12 -27.00
N TRP A 414 48.41 -18.41 -26.23
CA TRP A 414 48.36 -16.96 -26.04
C TRP A 414 48.82 -16.18 -27.28
N LEU A 415 49.96 -16.58 -27.86
CA LEU A 415 50.65 -15.80 -28.89
C LEU A 415 49.83 -15.60 -30.18
N PRO A 416 49.14 -16.62 -30.74
CA PRO A 416 48.33 -16.44 -31.96
C PRO A 416 47.09 -15.58 -31.72
N LYS A 417 46.45 -15.70 -30.55
CA LYS A 417 45.30 -14.87 -30.15
C LYS A 417 45.73 -13.41 -29.98
N LYS A 418 46.85 -13.17 -29.30
CA LYS A 418 47.44 -11.82 -29.18
C LYS A 418 47.81 -11.24 -30.54
N LEU A 419 48.38 -12.02 -31.45
CA LEU A 419 48.70 -11.53 -32.80
C LEU A 419 47.45 -11.15 -33.59
N LYS A 420 46.41 -11.99 -33.58
CA LYS A 420 45.12 -11.72 -34.25
C LYS A 420 44.44 -10.47 -33.68
N TYR A 421 44.51 -10.33 -32.37
CA TYR A 421 44.03 -9.18 -31.64
C TYR A 421 44.76 -7.87 -32.01
N GLU A 422 46.09 -7.85 -31.95
CA GLU A 422 46.92 -6.70 -32.37
C GLU A 422 46.73 -6.38 -33.87
N THR A 423 46.42 -7.38 -34.70
CA THR A 423 46.09 -7.18 -36.12
C THR A 423 44.72 -6.53 -36.31
N SER A 424 43.74 -6.81 -35.45
CA SER A 424 42.43 -6.14 -35.48
C SER A 424 42.50 -4.67 -35.02
N LYS A 425 43.40 -4.35 -34.08
CA LYS A 425 43.71 -2.97 -33.67
C LYS A 425 44.16 -2.08 -34.82
N LEU A 426 44.85 -2.66 -35.81
CA LEU A 426 45.38 -1.95 -36.97
C LEU A 426 44.31 -1.57 -38.01
N LYS A 427 43.10 -2.15 -37.97
CA LYS A 427 42.02 -1.88 -38.94
C LYS A 427 40.89 -0.97 -38.42
N GLN A 428 40.77 -0.77 -37.11
CA GLN A 428 39.68 0.00 -36.46
C GLN A 428 40.21 0.84 -35.28
N GLY A 429 41.33 1.54 -35.50
CA GLY A 429 42.20 2.05 -34.42
C GLY A 429 41.57 3.00 -33.39
N GLU A 430 40.54 3.77 -33.73
CA GLU A 430 39.89 4.69 -32.78
C GLU A 430 38.68 4.05 -32.06
N GLU A 431 37.84 3.32 -32.80
CA GLU A 431 36.74 2.50 -32.27
C GLU A 431 37.23 1.61 -31.13
N HIS A 432 38.30 0.88 -31.43
CA HIS A 432 38.80 -0.15 -30.55
C HIS A 432 39.43 0.45 -29.28
N LYS A 433 40.11 1.60 -29.41
CA LYS A 433 40.68 2.33 -28.26
C LYS A 433 39.59 2.91 -27.37
N ALA A 434 38.52 3.46 -27.94
CA ALA A 434 37.39 3.98 -27.18
C ALA A 434 36.68 2.88 -26.39
N LEU A 435 36.43 1.74 -27.04
CA LEU A 435 35.80 0.58 -26.41
C LEU A 435 36.70 -0.09 -25.36
N GLU A 436 38.01 -0.23 -25.61
CA GLU A 436 38.98 -0.72 -24.63
C GLU A 436 38.97 0.14 -23.37
N LYS A 437 39.06 1.46 -23.54
CA LYS A 437 39.09 2.41 -22.43
C LYS A 437 37.80 2.33 -21.61
N PHE A 438 36.65 2.27 -22.26
CA PHE A 438 35.36 2.12 -21.58
C PHE A 438 35.28 0.80 -20.79
N THR A 439 35.61 -0.32 -21.46
CA THR A 439 35.56 -1.66 -20.89
C THR A 439 36.49 -1.76 -19.69
N PHE A 440 37.72 -1.26 -19.81
CA PHE A 440 38.70 -1.25 -18.73
C PHE A 440 38.20 -0.46 -17.51
N ASN A 441 37.64 0.73 -17.73
CA ASN A 441 37.12 1.59 -16.66
C ASN A 441 35.90 0.99 -15.94
N ASN A 442 35.12 0.14 -16.62
CA ASN A 442 33.86 -0.40 -16.11
C ASN A 442 33.90 -1.92 -15.82
N ARG A 443 35.04 -2.59 -16.01
CA ARG A 443 35.21 -4.05 -15.90
C ARG A 443 34.63 -4.65 -14.63
N GLY A 444 34.89 -4.02 -13.48
CA GLY A 444 34.41 -4.48 -12.18
C GLY A 444 32.89 -4.46 -12.05
N LEU A 445 32.21 -3.53 -12.72
CA LEU A 445 30.75 -3.46 -12.75
C LEU A 445 30.18 -4.48 -13.74
N LEU A 446 30.73 -4.55 -14.95
CA LEU A 446 30.31 -5.49 -16.00
C LEU A 446 30.33 -6.95 -15.54
N MET A 447 31.38 -7.35 -14.81
CA MET A 447 31.52 -8.71 -14.27
C MET A 447 30.58 -9.03 -13.10
N ARG A 448 29.94 -8.00 -12.53
CA ARG A 448 29.07 -8.13 -11.34
C ARG A 448 27.59 -8.00 -11.64
N LEU A 449 27.18 -7.77 -12.90
CA LEU A 449 25.76 -7.74 -13.26
C LEU A 449 25.09 -9.05 -12.81
N PRO A 450 24.11 -8.98 -11.90
CA PRO A 450 23.49 -10.17 -11.36
C PRO A 450 22.75 -10.95 -12.45
N ARG A 451 23.03 -12.25 -12.57
CA ARG A 451 22.29 -13.16 -13.46
C ARG A 451 21.09 -13.83 -12.79
N LYS A 452 21.00 -13.67 -11.47
CA LYS A 452 19.98 -14.30 -10.63
C LYS A 452 19.28 -13.23 -9.83
N LYS A 453 17.98 -13.43 -9.63
CA LYS A 453 17.13 -12.59 -8.81
C LYS A 453 17.71 -12.35 -7.41
N GLU A 454 18.20 -13.41 -6.76
CA GLU A 454 18.72 -13.33 -5.39
C GLU A 454 19.95 -12.44 -5.27
N ASP A 455 20.74 -12.33 -6.35
CA ASP A 455 21.91 -11.47 -6.39
C ASP A 455 21.54 -10.04 -6.79
N PHE A 456 20.51 -9.86 -7.63
CA PHE A 456 19.97 -8.54 -7.97
C PHE A 456 19.31 -7.85 -6.77
N VAL A 457 18.53 -8.59 -5.99
CA VAL A 457 17.88 -8.08 -4.76
C VAL A 457 18.92 -7.70 -3.70
N LYS A 458 20.14 -8.25 -3.73
CA LYS A 458 21.21 -7.84 -2.79
C LYS A 458 21.90 -6.53 -3.17
N LEU A 459 21.69 -6.03 -4.40
CA LEU A 459 22.32 -4.79 -4.82
C LEU A 459 21.84 -3.61 -3.95
N SER A 460 22.80 -2.86 -3.44
CA SER A 460 22.55 -1.58 -2.81
C SER A 460 22.09 -0.55 -3.84
N ARG A 461 21.41 0.49 -3.36
CA ARG A 461 21.02 1.63 -4.20
C ARG A 461 22.21 2.29 -4.90
N LYS A 462 23.34 2.39 -4.19
CA LYS A 462 24.60 2.92 -4.71
C LYS A 462 25.15 2.07 -5.86
N GLU A 463 25.03 0.74 -5.77
CA GLU A 463 25.44 -0.17 -6.85
C GLU A 463 24.52 -0.05 -8.06
N LEU A 464 23.20 0.01 -7.88
CA LEU A 464 22.25 0.26 -8.97
C LEU A 464 22.52 1.60 -9.68
N ASN A 465 22.86 2.65 -8.94
CA ASN A 465 23.25 3.94 -9.54
C ASN A 465 24.55 3.81 -10.36
N ARG A 466 25.54 3.04 -9.88
CA ARG A 466 26.76 2.77 -10.66
C ARG A 466 26.45 2.02 -11.96
N TYR A 467 25.55 1.03 -11.92
CA TYR A 467 25.07 0.36 -13.13
C TYR A 467 24.37 1.32 -14.10
N ASN A 468 23.49 2.17 -13.57
CA ASN A 468 22.78 3.16 -14.37
C ASN A 468 23.74 4.12 -15.08
N LYS A 469 24.73 4.64 -14.35
CA LYS A 469 25.75 5.53 -14.89
C LYS A 469 26.61 4.84 -15.95
N MET A 470 27.04 3.61 -15.70
CA MET A 470 27.78 2.80 -16.67
C MET A 470 26.97 2.59 -17.96
N LEU A 471 25.70 2.20 -17.84
CA LEU A 471 24.80 2.07 -18.99
C LEU A 471 24.62 3.41 -19.71
N HIS A 472 24.53 4.51 -18.97
CA HIS A 472 24.43 5.84 -19.56
C HIS A 472 25.65 6.23 -20.39
N GLU A 473 26.86 6.04 -19.85
CA GLU A 473 28.11 6.28 -20.56
C GLU A 473 28.23 5.40 -21.80
N LEU A 474 27.83 4.12 -21.70
CA LEU A 474 27.89 3.17 -22.82
C LEU A 474 26.93 3.56 -23.95
N THR A 475 25.66 3.82 -23.62
CA THR A 475 24.63 4.10 -24.62
C THR A 475 24.75 5.48 -25.24
N ASN A 476 25.52 6.40 -24.65
CA ASN A 476 25.71 7.76 -25.16
C ASN A 476 27.12 8.00 -25.72
N SER A 477 27.91 6.93 -25.86
CA SER A 477 29.24 7.00 -26.46
C SER A 477 29.15 6.99 -27.99
N ASP A 478 30.21 7.44 -28.67
CA ASP A 478 30.31 7.39 -30.14
C ASP A 478 30.33 5.96 -30.72
N LEU A 479 30.20 4.93 -29.86
CA LEU A 479 30.12 3.53 -30.26
C LEU A 479 28.88 3.22 -31.11
N GLU A 480 27.87 4.11 -31.12
CA GLU A 480 26.68 3.98 -31.98
C GLU A 480 27.02 4.02 -33.48
N LEU A 481 28.16 4.63 -33.84
CA LEU A 481 28.61 4.77 -35.23
C LEU A 481 29.03 3.42 -35.85
N TYR A 482 29.12 2.35 -35.05
CA TYR A 482 29.57 1.04 -35.49
C TYR A 482 28.40 0.05 -35.57
N PRO A 483 28.02 -0.42 -36.77
CA PRO A 483 26.84 -1.28 -36.95
C PRO A 483 26.84 -2.57 -36.10
N SER A 484 28.01 -3.17 -35.87
CA SER A 484 28.20 -4.38 -35.05
C SER A 484 27.93 -4.16 -33.56
N VAL A 485 28.04 -2.91 -33.10
CA VAL A 485 27.82 -2.49 -31.70
C VAL A 485 26.42 -1.91 -31.54
N ASN A 486 25.90 -1.20 -32.55
CA ASN A 486 24.62 -0.52 -32.46
C ASN A 486 23.42 -1.45 -32.16
N SER A 487 23.39 -2.66 -32.73
CA SER A 487 22.33 -3.64 -32.43
C SER A 487 22.33 -4.05 -30.94
N ARG A 488 23.50 -4.15 -30.32
CA ARG A 488 23.69 -4.47 -28.90
C ARG A 488 23.39 -3.28 -28.00
N LEU A 489 23.72 -2.07 -28.44
CA LEU A 489 23.35 -0.84 -27.74
C LEU A 489 21.83 -0.66 -27.65
N LYS A 490 21.05 -1.19 -28.59
CA LYS A 490 19.58 -1.13 -28.52
C LYS A 490 19.04 -1.84 -27.27
N THR A 491 19.48 -3.06 -27.00
CA THR A 491 19.07 -3.81 -25.78
C THR A 491 19.52 -3.07 -24.52
N LEU A 492 20.75 -2.54 -24.52
CA LEU A 492 21.27 -1.77 -23.38
C LEU A 492 20.51 -0.45 -23.15
N ARG A 493 20.05 0.23 -24.20
CA ARG A 493 19.19 1.41 -24.10
C ARG A 493 17.83 1.04 -23.49
N LYS A 494 17.24 -0.10 -23.89
CA LYS A 494 16.00 -0.60 -23.27
C LYS A 494 16.19 -0.86 -21.77
N LEU A 495 17.21 -1.64 -21.41
CA LEU A 495 17.51 -1.93 -20.00
C LEU A 495 17.81 -0.65 -19.21
N LYS A 496 18.60 0.28 -19.77
CA LYS A 496 18.87 1.59 -19.16
C LYS A 496 17.58 2.36 -18.92
N LYS A 497 16.67 2.41 -19.91
CA LYS A 497 15.38 3.12 -19.78
C LYS A 497 14.54 2.47 -18.69
N ALA A 498 14.39 1.14 -18.72
CA ALA A 498 13.68 0.40 -17.67
C ALA A 498 14.29 0.64 -16.28
N LEU A 499 15.62 0.55 -16.14
CA LEU A 499 16.31 0.79 -14.88
C LEU A 499 16.12 2.23 -14.41
N ASN A 500 16.16 3.22 -15.30
CA ASN A 500 15.89 4.62 -14.98
C ASN A 500 14.45 4.87 -14.55
N THR A 501 13.47 4.21 -15.16
CA THR A 501 12.06 4.39 -14.81
C THR A 501 11.73 3.66 -13.51
N TYR A 502 12.00 2.36 -13.46
CA TYR A 502 11.41 1.46 -12.45
C TYR A 502 12.32 1.19 -11.25
N ALA A 503 13.62 1.01 -11.47
CA ALA A 503 14.53 0.61 -10.39
C ALA A 503 15.28 1.79 -9.77
N TYR A 504 15.59 2.84 -10.55
CA TYR A 504 16.32 4.03 -10.11
C TYR A 504 15.39 5.23 -9.97
N GLY A 505 14.61 5.61 -10.97
CA GLY A 505 13.71 6.78 -10.86
C GLY A 505 12.57 6.56 -9.88
N LEU A 506 12.15 5.30 -9.71
CA LEU A 506 10.94 4.95 -8.96
C LEU A 506 9.75 5.79 -9.47
N ASP A 507 9.61 5.88 -10.80
CA ASP A 507 8.65 6.76 -11.46
C ASP A 507 7.23 6.31 -11.15
N THR A 508 6.55 7.08 -10.29
CA THR A 508 5.20 6.78 -9.81
C THR A 508 4.14 6.88 -10.90
N ASN A 509 4.44 7.48 -12.07
CA ASN A 509 3.53 7.45 -13.21
C ASN A 509 3.55 6.08 -13.91
N CYS A 510 4.66 5.34 -13.79
CA CYS A 510 4.81 4.00 -14.36
C CYS A 510 4.70 2.89 -13.33
N MET A 511 4.72 3.24 -12.04
CA MET A 511 4.70 2.28 -10.94
C MET A 511 3.49 2.51 -10.05
N ASN A 512 2.53 1.60 -10.11
CA ASN A 512 1.56 1.45 -9.04
C ASN A 512 2.26 0.85 -7.82
N MET A 513 2.52 1.68 -6.80
CA MET A 513 3.31 1.32 -5.62
C MET A 513 2.87 0.01 -4.97
N LEU A 514 1.56 -0.22 -4.81
CA LEU A 514 1.03 -1.43 -4.21
C LEU A 514 1.29 -2.67 -5.04
N ARG A 515 0.91 -2.64 -6.33
CA ARG A 515 1.10 -3.78 -7.23
C ARG A 515 2.58 -4.15 -7.32
N TRP A 516 3.44 -3.14 -7.41
CA TRP A 516 4.89 -3.32 -7.42
C TRP A 516 5.51 -3.76 -6.10
N HIS A 517 4.84 -3.58 -4.96
CA HIS A 517 5.32 -4.07 -3.67
C HIS A 517 4.85 -5.50 -3.38
N GLU A 518 3.59 -5.82 -3.70
CA GLU A 518 2.92 -6.99 -3.14
C GLU A 518 2.89 -8.23 -4.03
N ASP A 519 3.17 -8.10 -5.33
CA ASP A 519 3.19 -9.24 -6.27
C ASP A 519 4.43 -10.15 -6.13
N GLU A 520 5.05 -10.21 -4.94
CA GLU A 520 6.08 -11.20 -4.60
C GLU A 520 5.46 -12.62 -4.54
N GLY A 521 5.25 -13.25 -5.71
CA GLY A 521 5.00 -14.70 -5.79
C GLY A 521 3.77 -15.15 -6.58
N HIS A 522 3.17 -14.32 -7.42
CA HIS A 522 2.17 -14.78 -8.37
C HIS A 522 2.75 -14.80 -9.79
N ASP A 523 3.21 -15.98 -10.24
CA ASP A 523 3.75 -16.26 -11.59
C ASP A 523 2.74 -16.05 -12.75
N LEU A 524 1.62 -15.39 -12.50
CA LEU A 524 0.52 -15.24 -13.43
C LEU A 524 0.17 -13.77 -13.49
N TYR A 525 0.72 -13.06 -14.49
CA TYR A 525 0.14 -11.94 -15.26
C TYR A 525 1.29 -11.07 -15.81
N PRO A 526 1.49 -10.98 -17.15
CA PRO A 526 2.56 -10.17 -17.74
C PRO A 526 2.16 -8.73 -18.15
N SER A 527 0.93 -8.28 -17.94
CA SER A 527 0.37 -7.12 -18.69
C SER A 527 0.50 -5.74 -18.03
N TRP A 528 1.51 -5.48 -17.20
CA TRP A 528 1.53 -4.27 -16.34
C TRP A 528 2.38 -3.11 -16.85
N ILE A 529 3.24 -3.36 -17.85
CA ILE A 529 4.13 -2.36 -18.45
C ILE A 529 3.39 -1.51 -19.51
N GLU A 530 2.15 -1.86 -19.85
CA GLU A 530 1.49 -1.37 -21.08
C GLU A 530 1.02 0.10 -21.04
N ASP A 531 0.84 0.71 -19.86
CA ASP A 531 0.28 2.07 -19.77
C ASP A 531 1.29 3.20 -19.67
N CYS A 532 2.55 2.93 -19.28
CA CYS A 532 3.61 3.86 -19.63
C CYS A 532 3.99 3.55 -21.06
N GLN A 533 3.47 4.35 -22.00
CA GLN A 533 4.00 4.39 -23.37
C GLN A 533 5.49 4.74 -23.29
N ILE A 534 6.30 3.71 -23.11
CA ILE A 534 7.73 3.77 -23.28
C ILE A 534 7.88 3.88 -24.79
N ASP A 535 7.81 5.09 -25.33
CA ASP A 535 8.12 5.32 -26.75
C ASP A 535 9.53 4.78 -27.00
N TYR A 536 9.61 3.64 -27.69
CA TYR A 536 10.83 2.84 -27.88
C TYR A 536 11.64 3.28 -29.09
#